data_AF-A0A7W0JEC8-F1
#
_entry.id   AF-A0A7W0JEC8-F1
#
_cell.length_a   1.000
_cell.length_b   1.000
_cell.length_c   1.000
_cell.angle_alpha   90.00
_cell.angle_beta   90.00
_cell.angle_gamma   90.00
#
_symmetry.space_group_name_H-M   'P 1'
#
loop_
_entity.id
_entity.type
_entity.pdbx_description
1 polymer ?
#
loop_
_entity_poly.entity_id
_entity_poly.type
_entity_poly.pdbx_seq_one_letter_code
_entity_poly.pdbx_strand_id
1 'polypeptide(L)'
;MTFPKFLAFASVFLFATIGMLAFFKSNKSSPVIDVKMVSTTLPTPIALEREIQIVQPPVVKVVETSVIAERTSDMAASKKVQAIEKPLPEADRILELFNKSEPRLPIVETIIYKSRVPWLKGRPAWLSDYASYYGTSRHFIARSLNGSRDYLKQEVAEGDSFNVYRKDKNIQFYLLVDTSRCKMWFYVMDLDLNKRTLLKTYNVGLGRLNSERVSGLLTPLGKYALGNKVAIYRPKIEGIYNGQKVEMIRIFGTRWVPFEKEISDCTAPAKSLGFHGVPWVLNSGVLSEDCSSIGKYESDGCIRLATEDVEEIFAILLAKPAVIELVRNFSDAKLPGTE
;
A
#
# COMPACT_ATOMS: atom_id res chain seq x y z
N MET A 1 51.45 -38.89 -38.00
CA MET A 1 51.36 -37.58 -37.31
C MET A 1 51.46 -37.85 -35.81
N THR A 2 52.30 -37.15 -35.04
CA THR A 2 52.40 -37.40 -33.60
C THR A 2 51.16 -36.87 -32.88
N PHE A 3 50.75 -37.53 -31.80
CA PHE A 3 49.54 -37.18 -31.03
C PHE A 3 49.45 -35.69 -30.65
N PRO A 4 50.55 -35.01 -30.23
CA PRO A 4 50.52 -33.57 -29.97
C PRO A 4 50.25 -32.71 -31.22
N LYS A 5 50.74 -33.14 -32.39
CA LYS A 5 50.49 -32.42 -33.66
C LYS A 5 49.03 -32.57 -34.11
N PHE A 6 48.43 -33.73 -33.88
CA PHE A 6 47.01 -33.94 -34.14
C PHE A 6 46.14 -33.05 -33.24
N LEU A 7 46.45 -32.96 -31.95
CA LEU A 7 45.74 -32.08 -31.01
C LEU A 7 45.84 -30.60 -31.40
N ALA A 8 47.02 -30.14 -31.84
CA ALA A 8 47.21 -28.76 -32.30
C ALA A 8 46.41 -28.44 -33.56
N PHE A 9 46.32 -29.39 -34.52
CA PHE A 9 45.49 -29.20 -35.70
C PHE A 9 43.99 -29.24 -35.38
N ALA A 10 43.58 -30.15 -34.50
CA ALA A 10 42.19 -30.24 -34.06
C ALA A 10 41.71 -28.99 -33.33
N SER A 11 42.57 -28.38 -32.49
CA SER A 11 42.21 -27.15 -31.77
C SER A 11 42.06 -25.96 -32.71
N VAL A 12 42.99 -25.77 -33.67
CA VAL A 12 42.89 -24.71 -34.68
C VAL A 12 41.61 -24.86 -35.51
N PHE A 13 41.27 -26.09 -35.91
CA PHE A 13 40.06 -26.35 -36.68
C PHE A 13 38.78 -26.08 -35.86
N LEU A 14 38.78 -26.44 -34.57
CA LEU A 14 37.67 -26.16 -33.65
C LEU A 14 37.45 -24.65 -33.47
N PHE A 15 38.51 -23.88 -33.26
CA PHE A 15 38.37 -22.42 -33.10
C PHE A 15 37.99 -21.72 -34.40
N ALA A 16 38.48 -22.18 -35.55
CA ALA A 16 38.09 -21.66 -36.86
C ALA A 16 36.58 -21.90 -37.15
N THR A 17 36.07 -23.08 -36.81
CA THR A 17 34.64 -23.41 -36.98
C THR A 17 33.74 -22.60 -36.04
N ILE A 18 34.14 -22.40 -34.78
CA ILE A 18 33.42 -21.53 -33.84
C ILE A 18 33.40 -20.07 -34.33
N GLY A 19 34.53 -19.55 -34.80
CA GLY A 19 34.61 -18.19 -35.35
C GLY A 19 33.72 -18.00 -36.57
N MET A 20 33.70 -18.98 -37.48
CA MET A 20 32.84 -18.95 -38.67
C MET A 20 31.34 -19.00 -38.30
N LEU A 21 30.95 -19.85 -37.33
CA LEU A 21 29.57 -19.93 -36.85
C LEU A 21 29.11 -18.64 -36.14
N ALA A 22 29.98 -18.00 -35.36
CA ALA A 22 29.68 -16.73 -34.71
C ALA A 22 29.48 -15.60 -35.73
N PHE A 23 30.29 -15.56 -36.78
CA PHE A 23 30.18 -14.56 -37.85
C PHE A 23 28.84 -14.68 -38.59
N PHE A 24 28.42 -15.91 -38.94
CA PHE A 24 27.12 -16.15 -39.58
C PHE A 24 25.92 -15.94 -38.64
N LYS A 25 26.10 -16.03 -37.32
CA LYS A 25 25.03 -15.77 -36.33
C LYS A 25 24.79 -14.27 -36.11
N SER A 26 25.76 -13.39 -36.36
CA SER A 26 25.61 -11.94 -36.16
C SER A 26 24.68 -11.25 -37.18
N ASN A 27 24.39 -11.90 -38.31
CA ASN A 27 23.63 -11.31 -39.43
C ASN A 27 22.18 -11.81 -39.56
N LYS A 28 21.66 -12.53 -38.55
CA LYS A 28 20.25 -12.90 -38.47
C LYS A 28 19.66 -12.34 -37.18
N SER A 29 18.91 -11.25 -37.31
CA SER A 29 17.94 -10.82 -36.29
C SER A 29 17.02 -12.01 -35.99
N SER A 30 17.28 -12.68 -34.87
CA SER A 30 16.55 -13.87 -34.45
C SER A 30 15.69 -13.54 -33.24
N PRO A 31 14.48 -14.14 -33.19
CA PRO A 31 13.46 -13.82 -32.20
C PRO A 31 13.87 -14.33 -30.81
N VAL A 32 13.31 -13.66 -29.80
CA VAL A 32 13.49 -13.98 -28.39
C VAL A 32 12.94 -15.38 -28.11
N ILE A 33 13.81 -16.31 -27.71
CA ILE A 33 13.44 -17.60 -27.14
C ILE A 33 13.67 -17.51 -25.63
N ASP A 34 12.58 -17.72 -24.91
CA ASP A 34 12.45 -17.62 -23.46
C ASP A 34 13.04 -18.87 -22.80
N VAL A 35 14.09 -18.72 -21.99
CA VAL A 35 14.69 -19.79 -21.20
C VAL A 35 14.33 -19.56 -19.73
N LYS A 36 13.43 -20.40 -19.22
CA LYS A 36 13.09 -20.48 -17.79
C LYS A 36 14.33 -20.82 -16.96
N MET A 37 14.84 -19.85 -16.20
CA MET A 37 15.62 -20.09 -15.00
C MET A 37 14.75 -19.79 -13.76
N VAL A 38 14.69 -20.76 -12.85
CA VAL A 38 14.07 -20.63 -11.54
C VAL A 38 14.93 -19.67 -10.71
N SER A 39 14.48 -18.41 -10.63
CA SER A 39 15.07 -17.37 -9.79
C SER A 39 14.03 -16.89 -8.78
N THR A 40 14.48 -16.71 -7.55
CA THR A 40 13.68 -16.38 -6.38
C THR A 40 13.08 -14.98 -6.56
N THR A 41 11.75 -14.91 -6.54
CA THR A 41 10.94 -13.76 -6.98
C THR A 41 11.08 -12.53 -6.08
N LEU A 42 11.68 -11.46 -6.61
CA LEU A 42 11.23 -10.09 -6.38
C LEU A 42 9.85 -9.92 -7.06
N PRO A 43 8.92 -9.10 -6.51
CA PRO A 43 7.62 -8.90 -7.14
C PRO A 43 7.79 -8.17 -8.47
N THR A 44 7.60 -8.92 -9.57
CA THR A 44 7.53 -8.40 -10.92
C THR A 44 6.25 -7.59 -11.09
N PRO A 45 6.28 -6.39 -11.71
CA PRO A 45 5.07 -5.66 -12.06
C PRO A 45 4.26 -6.51 -13.06
N ILE A 46 3.04 -6.87 -12.68
CA ILE A 46 2.09 -7.57 -13.55
C ILE A 46 1.61 -6.56 -14.60
N ALA A 47 2.02 -6.74 -15.86
CA ALA A 47 1.33 -6.13 -16.98
C ALA A 47 -0.05 -6.80 -17.10
N LEU A 48 -1.11 -6.04 -16.82
CA LEU A 48 -2.49 -6.52 -16.91
C LEU A 48 -2.93 -6.48 -18.38
N GLU A 49 -2.67 -7.54 -19.14
CA GLU A 49 -3.40 -7.77 -20.39
C GLU A 49 -4.79 -8.29 -20.02
N ARG A 50 -5.77 -7.38 -20.00
CA ARG A 50 -7.19 -7.73 -20.02
C ARG A 50 -7.78 -7.26 -21.33
N GLU A 51 -8.22 -8.22 -22.11
CA GLU A 51 -9.13 -8.03 -23.23
C GLU A 51 -10.46 -7.49 -22.69
N ILE A 52 -10.78 -6.25 -23.02
CA ILE A 52 -12.01 -5.57 -22.58
C ILE A 52 -13.12 -5.94 -23.57
N GLN A 53 -14.00 -6.85 -23.16
CA GLN A 53 -15.30 -7.02 -23.82
C GLN A 53 -16.20 -5.84 -23.44
N ILE A 54 -16.55 -5.02 -24.43
CA ILE A 54 -17.44 -3.87 -24.28
C ILE A 54 -18.88 -4.39 -24.18
N VAL A 55 -19.45 -4.39 -22.97
CA VAL A 55 -20.89 -4.60 -22.76
C VAL A 55 -21.58 -3.24 -22.83
N GLN A 56 -22.42 -3.04 -23.84
CA GLN A 56 -23.28 -1.85 -23.94
C GLN A 56 -24.34 -1.87 -22.81
N PRO A 57 -24.59 -0.75 -22.12
CA PRO A 57 -25.68 -0.66 -21.16
C PRO A 57 -27.04 -0.60 -21.86
N PRO A 58 -28.09 -1.25 -21.32
CA PRO A 58 -29.43 -1.13 -21.88
C PRO A 58 -30.01 0.27 -21.61
N VAL A 59 -30.67 0.82 -22.63
CA VAL A 59 -31.42 2.07 -22.58
C VAL A 59 -32.64 1.88 -21.67
N VAL A 60 -32.60 2.46 -20.47
CA VAL A 60 -33.76 2.49 -19.55
C VAL A 60 -34.56 3.76 -19.82
N LYS A 61 -35.84 3.58 -20.19
CA LYS A 61 -36.82 4.66 -20.32
C LYS A 61 -37.16 5.20 -18.93
N VAL A 62 -36.97 6.50 -18.76
CA VAL A 62 -37.38 7.27 -17.57
C VAL A 62 -38.91 7.37 -17.57
N VAL A 63 -39.54 6.84 -16.52
CA VAL A 63 -40.94 7.12 -16.19
C VAL A 63 -40.90 8.15 -15.05
N GLU A 64 -41.35 9.36 -15.34
CA GLU A 64 -41.60 10.37 -14.33
C GLU A 64 -42.75 9.93 -13.43
N THR A 65 -42.51 9.87 -12.12
CA THR A 65 -43.59 9.79 -11.13
C THR A 65 -43.26 10.78 -10.02
N SER A 66 -43.91 11.93 -10.10
CA SER A 66 -43.92 12.95 -9.05
C SER A 66 -44.76 12.44 -7.89
N VAL A 67 -44.11 12.04 -6.80
CA VAL A 67 -44.77 11.83 -5.51
C VAL A 67 -44.39 12.99 -4.60
N ILE A 68 -45.40 13.80 -4.32
CA ILE A 68 -45.44 14.82 -3.29
C ILE A 68 -45.25 14.12 -1.94
N ALA A 69 -44.19 14.45 -1.20
CA ALA A 69 -44.00 14.05 0.18
C ALA A 69 -43.74 15.28 1.04
N GLU A 70 -44.69 15.54 1.94
CA GLU A 70 -44.77 16.64 2.88
C GLU A 70 -43.66 16.61 3.93
N ARG A 71 -43.11 17.81 4.16
CA ARG A 71 -42.73 18.44 5.44
C ARG A 71 -42.71 17.54 6.69
N THR A 72 -41.53 16.99 6.98
CA THR A 72 -41.03 16.77 8.36
C THR A 72 -39.51 16.91 8.38
N SER A 73 -38.96 18.12 8.16
CA SER A 73 -37.50 18.35 8.11
C SER A 73 -36.89 18.98 9.36
N ASP A 74 -37.68 19.53 10.28
CA ASP A 74 -37.11 20.55 11.18
C ASP A 74 -36.58 20.00 12.51
N MET A 75 -36.86 18.74 12.86
CA MET A 75 -36.31 18.11 14.08
C MET A 75 -35.05 17.25 13.84
N ALA A 76 -34.79 16.80 12.61
CA ALA A 76 -33.60 16.00 12.30
C ALA A 76 -32.34 16.85 12.04
N ALA A 77 -32.52 18.10 11.59
CA ALA A 77 -31.42 19.02 11.32
C ALA A 77 -30.76 19.54 12.62
N SER A 78 -31.54 19.75 13.70
CA SER A 78 -31.05 20.31 14.96
C SER A 78 -30.12 19.35 15.73
N LYS A 79 -30.35 18.02 15.67
CA LYS A 79 -29.43 17.03 16.24
C LYS A 79 -28.13 16.82 15.45
N LYS A 80 -28.10 17.19 14.16
CA LYS A 80 -26.97 16.93 13.26
C LYS A 80 -25.79 17.89 13.49
N VAL A 81 -26.05 19.07 14.04
CA VAL A 81 -25.02 20.10 14.28
C VAL A 81 -24.29 19.89 15.62
N GLN A 82 -24.99 19.43 16.66
CA GLN A 82 -24.39 19.27 18.01
C GLN A 82 -23.36 18.13 18.12
N ALA A 83 -23.40 17.12 17.24
CA ALA A 83 -22.45 16.00 17.29
C ALA A 83 -21.04 16.35 16.76
N ILE A 84 -20.87 17.51 16.12
CA ILE A 84 -19.59 17.90 15.51
C ILE A 84 -18.60 18.44 16.56
N GLU A 85 -19.08 19.01 17.67
CA GLU A 85 -18.27 19.83 18.58
C GLU A 85 -17.47 19.08 19.66
N LYS A 86 -17.77 17.81 19.96
CA LYS A 86 -17.01 17.09 20.99
C LYS A 86 -15.58 16.83 20.50
N PRO A 87 -14.54 17.21 21.27
CA PRO A 87 -13.16 16.87 20.91
C PRO A 87 -13.00 15.35 20.86
N LEU A 88 -12.46 14.86 19.75
CA LEU A 88 -12.12 13.46 19.52
C LEU A 88 -10.67 13.20 19.96
N PRO A 89 -10.30 11.94 20.28
CA PRO A 89 -8.93 11.64 20.66
C PRO A 89 -7.97 11.96 19.50
N GLU A 90 -6.83 12.56 19.82
CA GLU A 90 -5.74 12.82 18.88
C GLU A 90 -4.44 12.25 19.44
N ALA A 91 -3.58 11.75 18.55
CA ALA A 91 -2.28 11.23 18.94
C ALA A 91 -1.31 11.29 17.75
N ASP A 92 -0.02 11.32 18.07
CA ASP A 92 1.06 10.90 17.17
C ASP A 92 2.11 10.15 18.01
N ARG A 93 2.04 8.82 17.95
CA ARG A 93 2.89 7.88 18.68
C ARG A 93 3.74 7.05 17.71
N ILE A 94 3.82 7.47 16.44
CA ILE A 94 4.48 6.65 15.42
C ILE A 94 5.97 6.47 15.73
N LEU A 95 6.62 7.49 16.30
CA LEU A 95 8.02 7.41 16.73
C LEU A 95 8.26 6.27 17.74
N GLU A 96 7.29 5.95 18.60
CA GLU A 96 7.41 4.85 19.57
C GLU A 96 7.50 3.45 18.92
N LEU A 97 7.14 3.31 17.64
CA LEU A 97 7.39 2.07 16.88
C LEU A 97 8.86 1.94 16.46
N PHE A 98 9.55 3.06 16.28
CA PHE A 98 10.89 3.12 15.68
C PHE A 98 12.00 3.47 16.67
N ASN A 99 11.64 3.99 17.85
CA ASN A 99 12.57 4.26 18.94
C ASN A 99 13.24 2.97 19.42
N LYS A 100 14.57 2.98 19.49
CA LYS A 100 15.38 1.86 20.03
C LYS A 100 15.51 1.95 21.57
N SER A 101 15.16 3.10 22.13
CA SER A 101 15.07 3.38 23.56
C SER A 101 13.62 3.68 23.97
N GLU A 102 13.36 3.83 25.26
CA GLU A 102 12.07 4.32 25.74
C GLU A 102 11.84 5.80 25.35
N PRO A 103 10.58 6.24 25.11
CA PRO A 103 9.36 5.45 25.11
C PRO A 103 9.22 4.58 23.86
N ARG A 104 8.79 3.33 24.04
CA ARG A 104 8.55 2.35 22.97
C ARG A 104 7.25 1.59 23.17
N LEU A 105 6.56 1.28 22.06
CA LEU A 105 5.34 0.48 22.14
C LEU A 105 5.63 -0.99 22.51
N PRO A 106 4.77 -1.64 23.33
CA PRO A 106 5.02 -3.00 23.83
C PRO A 106 4.92 -4.09 22.76
N ILE A 107 4.52 -3.74 21.53
CA ILE A 107 4.38 -4.63 20.37
C ILE A 107 5.65 -4.72 19.52
N VAL A 108 6.66 -3.90 19.81
CA VAL A 108 7.96 -3.91 19.12
C VAL A 108 9.07 -4.31 20.08
N GLU A 109 10.10 -4.93 19.53
CA GLU A 109 11.34 -5.23 20.23
C GLU A 109 12.53 -4.82 19.37
N THR A 110 13.63 -4.42 20.02
CA THR A 110 14.88 -4.08 19.32
C THR A 110 15.76 -5.30 19.29
N ILE A 111 16.22 -5.65 18.10
CA ILE A 111 17.13 -6.78 17.87
C ILE A 111 18.47 -6.28 17.32
N ILE A 112 19.51 -7.06 17.55
CA ILE A 112 20.84 -6.83 16.99
C ILE A 112 21.02 -7.75 15.78
N TYR A 113 21.37 -7.16 14.66
CA TYR A 113 21.68 -7.88 13.44
C TYR A 113 22.91 -8.75 13.64
N LYS A 114 22.72 -10.04 13.34
CA LYS A 114 23.79 -11.01 13.15
C LYS A 114 23.65 -11.66 11.79
N SER A 115 24.76 -11.75 11.06
CA SER A 115 24.85 -12.46 9.80
C SER A 115 24.65 -13.97 9.97
N ARG A 116 24.99 -14.54 11.14
CA ARG A 116 24.72 -15.94 11.47
C ARG A 116 23.75 -16.05 12.65
N VAL A 117 22.64 -16.75 12.41
CA VAL A 117 21.54 -16.89 13.36
C VAL A 117 21.11 -18.35 13.50
N PRO A 118 20.65 -18.80 14.68
CA PRO A 118 20.27 -20.20 14.89
C PRO A 118 19.09 -20.67 14.03
N TRP A 119 18.19 -19.74 13.67
CA TRP A 119 16.97 -20.02 12.91
C TRP A 119 17.19 -20.10 11.39
N LEU A 120 18.42 -19.84 10.90
CA LEU A 120 18.77 -19.94 9.48
C LEU A 120 20.06 -20.75 9.31
N LYS A 121 19.92 -21.97 8.80
CA LYS A 121 21.05 -22.89 8.61
C LYS A 121 21.65 -22.76 7.21
N GLY A 122 22.98 -22.83 7.12
CA GLY A 122 23.70 -23.02 5.86
C GLY A 122 23.97 -21.76 5.02
N ARG A 123 23.52 -20.57 5.45
CA ARG A 123 23.87 -19.30 4.79
C ARG A 123 23.77 -18.09 5.73
N PRO A 124 24.40 -16.96 5.40
CA PRO A 124 24.15 -15.71 6.11
C PRO A 124 22.69 -15.25 6.00
N ALA A 125 22.20 -14.63 7.07
CA ALA A 125 20.91 -13.95 7.13
C ALA A 125 21.03 -12.56 6.52
N TRP A 126 20.00 -12.15 5.78
CA TRP A 126 19.82 -10.81 5.22
C TRP A 126 18.62 -10.13 5.89
N LEU A 127 18.44 -8.83 5.67
CA LEU A 127 17.29 -8.08 6.22
C LEU A 127 15.93 -8.69 5.86
N SER A 128 15.80 -9.29 4.67
CA SER A 128 14.62 -10.03 4.24
C SER A 128 14.32 -11.27 5.09
N ASP A 129 15.37 -11.94 5.59
CA ASP A 129 15.21 -13.12 6.43
C ASP A 129 14.69 -12.73 7.81
N TYR A 130 15.19 -11.61 8.37
CA TYR A 130 14.65 -11.03 9.60
C TYR A 130 13.20 -10.58 9.42
N ALA A 131 12.90 -9.87 8.33
CA ALA A 131 11.54 -9.46 7.99
C ALA A 131 10.57 -10.65 7.98
N SER A 132 10.95 -11.73 7.30
CA SER A 132 10.18 -12.98 7.26
C SER A 132 10.07 -13.63 8.65
N TYR A 133 11.19 -13.79 9.35
CA TYR A 133 11.25 -14.49 10.64
C TYR A 133 10.43 -13.81 11.74
N TYR A 134 10.35 -12.48 11.74
CA TYR A 134 9.59 -11.68 12.71
C TYR A 134 8.19 -11.27 12.20
N GLY A 135 7.83 -11.59 10.96
CA GLY A 135 6.58 -11.10 10.36
C GLY A 135 6.52 -9.56 10.38
N THR A 136 7.62 -8.92 10.00
CA THR A 136 7.80 -7.45 9.94
C THR A 136 8.20 -7.06 8.53
N SER A 137 7.80 -5.88 8.06
CA SER A 137 8.17 -5.45 6.69
C SER A 137 9.64 -5.00 6.65
N ARG A 138 10.33 -5.19 5.51
CA ARG A 138 11.68 -4.63 5.33
C ARG A 138 11.69 -3.10 5.45
N HIS A 139 10.60 -2.44 5.04
CA HIS A 139 10.46 -1.00 5.11
C HIS A 139 10.38 -0.52 6.58
N PHE A 140 9.65 -1.24 7.42
CA PHE A 140 9.60 -0.99 8.86
C PHE A 140 11.01 -1.10 9.48
N ILE A 141 11.69 -2.22 9.18
CA ILE A 141 13.03 -2.47 9.70
C ILE A 141 13.99 -1.36 9.25
N ALA A 142 14.01 -1.03 7.96
CA ALA A 142 14.89 -0.01 7.42
C ALA A 142 14.63 1.38 8.04
N ARG A 143 13.36 1.75 8.25
CA ARG A 143 13.00 3.00 8.93
C ARG A 143 13.57 3.05 10.36
N SER A 144 13.45 1.95 11.12
CA SER A 144 14.05 1.85 12.45
C SER A 144 15.58 1.85 12.42
N LEU A 145 16.17 1.12 11.47
CA LEU A 145 17.62 1.04 11.29
C LEU A 145 18.21 2.43 11.05
N ASN A 146 17.64 3.17 10.10
CA ASN A 146 18.10 4.49 9.67
C ASN A 146 17.75 5.61 10.67
N GLY A 147 16.84 5.37 11.61
CA GLY A 147 16.38 6.39 12.56
C GLY A 147 15.68 7.59 11.90
N SER A 148 15.17 7.41 10.68
CA SER A 148 14.52 8.45 9.90
C SER A 148 13.35 7.87 9.09
N ARG A 149 12.62 8.70 8.34
CA ARG A 149 11.53 8.24 7.45
C ARG A 149 12.04 7.49 6.22
N ASP A 150 13.33 7.59 5.90
CA ASP A 150 13.92 6.86 4.77
C ASP A 150 14.02 5.37 5.09
N TYR A 151 13.41 4.56 4.24
CA TYR A 151 13.46 3.11 4.29
C TYR A 151 13.98 2.49 2.97
N LEU A 152 14.35 3.32 2.00
CA LEU A 152 14.94 2.88 0.73
C LEU A 152 16.38 2.44 0.95
N LYS A 153 17.10 3.12 1.84
CA LYS A 153 18.40 2.66 2.34
C LYS A 153 18.19 1.43 3.24
N GLN A 154 18.70 0.27 2.80
CA GLN A 154 18.59 -1.02 3.50
C GLN A 154 19.96 -1.65 3.76
N GLU A 155 20.99 -0.84 3.89
CA GLU A 155 22.35 -1.27 4.24
C GLU A 155 22.39 -1.63 5.72
N VAL A 156 22.89 -2.82 6.04
CA VAL A 156 23.00 -3.32 7.42
C VAL A 156 24.38 -3.91 7.64
N ALA A 157 24.99 -3.60 8.79
CA ALA A 157 26.27 -4.11 9.25
C ALA A 157 26.10 -4.98 10.50
N GLU A 158 27.03 -5.91 10.72
CA GLU A 158 27.07 -6.74 11.93
C GLU A 158 27.09 -5.85 13.19
N GLY A 159 26.17 -6.10 14.12
CA GLY A 159 26.03 -5.29 15.34
C GLY A 159 25.03 -4.14 15.24
N ASP A 160 24.53 -3.79 14.05
CA ASP A 160 23.46 -2.81 13.90
C ASP A 160 22.21 -3.27 14.64
N SER A 161 21.48 -2.32 15.23
CA SER A 161 20.22 -2.58 15.92
C SER A 161 19.04 -1.96 15.21
N PHE A 162 17.91 -2.67 15.21
CA PHE A 162 16.66 -2.20 14.61
C PHE A 162 15.45 -2.84 15.29
N ASN A 163 14.30 -2.19 15.17
CA ASN A 163 13.04 -2.69 15.71
C ASN A 163 12.38 -3.68 14.75
N VAL A 164 11.73 -4.67 15.34
CA VAL A 164 10.83 -5.62 14.69
C VAL A 164 9.54 -5.72 15.50
N TYR A 165 8.46 -6.20 14.87
CA TYR A 165 7.30 -6.64 15.64
C TYR A 165 7.65 -7.87 16.46
N ARG A 166 7.18 -7.86 17.70
CA ARG A 166 7.32 -9.00 18.60
C ARG A 166 6.59 -10.23 18.05
N LYS A 167 7.26 -11.38 18.10
CA LYS A 167 6.70 -12.64 17.60
C LYS A 167 5.62 -13.22 18.50
N ASP A 168 5.70 -12.92 19.80
CA ASP A 168 4.76 -13.37 20.82
C ASP A 168 3.50 -12.49 20.90
N LYS A 169 3.33 -11.55 19.97
CA LYS A 169 2.18 -10.64 19.94
C LYS A 169 1.33 -10.86 18.70
N ASN A 170 0.07 -11.27 18.92
CA ASN A 170 -0.92 -11.36 17.86
C ASN A 170 -1.55 -9.98 17.60
N ILE A 171 -0.95 -9.23 16.68
CA ILE A 171 -1.39 -7.87 16.37
C ILE A 171 -2.12 -7.76 15.03
N GLN A 172 -3.10 -6.86 14.99
CA GLN A 172 -3.79 -6.42 13.79
C GLN A 172 -3.85 -4.89 13.78
N PHE A 173 -3.83 -4.30 12.58
CA PHE A 173 -4.02 -2.87 12.41
C PHE A 173 -5.46 -2.51 12.07
N TYR A 174 -5.93 -1.37 12.59
CA TYR A 174 -7.29 -0.90 12.38
C TYR A 174 -7.29 0.58 12.02
N LEU A 175 -7.90 0.94 10.89
CA LEU A 175 -8.03 2.31 10.43
C LEU A 175 -9.51 2.68 10.50
N LEU A 176 -9.85 3.70 11.28
CA LEU A 176 -11.21 4.24 11.32
C LEU A 176 -11.26 5.57 10.57
N VAL A 177 -12.10 5.68 9.55
CA VAL A 177 -12.33 6.92 8.79
C VAL A 177 -13.68 7.51 9.20
N ASP A 178 -13.64 8.71 9.76
CA ASP A 178 -14.82 9.55 9.96
C ASP A 178 -15.03 10.39 8.71
N THR A 179 -16.04 10.00 7.92
CA THR A 179 -16.34 10.68 6.67
C THR A 179 -16.87 12.10 6.87
N SER A 180 -17.51 12.43 8.00
CA SER A 180 -18.00 13.79 8.26
C SER A 180 -16.91 14.81 8.60
N ARG A 181 -15.75 14.33 9.07
CA ARG A 181 -14.62 15.15 9.53
C ARG A 181 -13.40 15.08 8.63
N CYS A 182 -13.43 14.26 7.58
CA CYS A 182 -12.25 14.01 6.74
C CYS A 182 -11.02 13.61 7.58
N LYS A 183 -11.22 12.77 8.60
CA LYS A 183 -10.18 12.31 9.52
C LYS A 183 -10.11 10.79 9.57
N MET A 184 -8.91 10.29 9.83
CA MET A 184 -8.63 8.87 9.99
C MET A 184 -7.82 8.61 11.27
N TRP A 185 -8.25 7.64 12.06
CA TRP A 185 -7.55 7.17 13.25
C TRP A 185 -6.90 5.83 12.94
N PHE A 186 -5.61 5.73 13.21
CA PHE A 186 -4.83 4.52 13.00
C PHE A 186 -4.49 3.88 14.33
N TYR A 187 -5.01 2.67 14.54
CA TYR A 187 -4.83 1.90 15.75
C TYR A 187 -4.01 0.64 15.47
N VAL A 188 -3.34 0.18 16.52
CA VAL A 188 -2.91 -1.21 16.65
C VAL A 188 -3.78 -1.92 17.68
N MET A 189 -4.14 -3.15 17.36
CA MET A 189 -4.91 -4.06 18.19
C MET A 189 -3.99 -5.18 18.67
N ASP A 190 -3.86 -5.36 19.98
CA ASP A 190 -3.35 -6.60 20.57
C ASP A 190 -4.56 -7.53 20.76
N LEU A 191 -4.66 -8.54 19.88
CA LEU A 191 -5.82 -9.43 19.82
C LEU A 191 -5.88 -10.39 21.01
N ASP A 192 -4.73 -10.71 21.61
CA ASP A 192 -4.65 -11.60 22.76
C ASP A 192 -5.15 -10.90 24.04
N LEU A 193 -4.82 -9.61 24.18
CA LEU A 193 -5.25 -8.78 25.31
C LEU A 193 -6.57 -8.05 25.05
N ASN A 194 -7.14 -8.16 23.84
CA ASN A 194 -8.27 -7.36 23.37
C ASN A 194 -8.05 -5.85 23.62
N LYS A 195 -6.81 -5.37 23.46
CA LYS A 195 -6.43 -3.98 23.74
C LYS A 195 -6.24 -3.22 22.43
N ARG A 196 -6.79 -2.00 22.34
CA ARG A 196 -6.51 -1.07 21.25
C ARG A 196 -5.56 0.02 21.70
N THR A 197 -4.73 0.50 20.81
CA THR A 197 -3.86 1.64 21.06
C THR A 197 -3.88 2.56 19.85
N LEU A 198 -4.29 3.82 20.06
CA LEU A 198 -4.26 4.84 19.02
C LEU A 198 -2.80 5.20 18.73
N LEU A 199 -2.37 4.98 17.48
CA LEU A 199 -1.05 5.32 17.01
C LEU A 199 -1.00 6.74 16.48
N LYS A 200 -1.89 7.09 15.55
CA LYS A 200 -1.90 8.43 14.94
C LYS A 200 -3.27 8.81 14.39
N THR A 201 -3.52 10.11 14.34
CA THR A 201 -4.64 10.70 13.59
C THR A 201 -4.16 11.43 12.34
N TYR A 202 -4.85 11.23 11.23
CA TYR A 202 -4.53 11.78 9.92
C TYR A 202 -5.68 12.61 9.37
N ASN A 203 -5.36 13.71 8.68
CA ASN A 203 -6.32 14.37 7.80
C ASN A 203 -6.31 13.63 6.45
N VAL A 204 -7.50 13.41 5.89
CA VAL A 204 -7.65 12.67 4.63
C VAL A 204 -8.51 13.44 3.64
N GLY A 205 -8.29 13.23 2.35
CA GLY A 205 -9.22 13.63 1.29
C GLY A 205 -10.20 12.50 1.01
N LEU A 206 -11.47 12.83 0.77
CA LEU A 206 -12.55 11.87 0.53
C LEU A 206 -13.24 12.12 -0.80
N GLY A 207 -14.13 11.21 -1.17
CA GLY A 207 -14.93 11.28 -2.38
C GLY A 207 -15.91 12.45 -2.36
N ARG A 208 -16.17 13.03 -3.52
CA ARG A 208 -17.15 14.12 -3.69
C ARG A 208 -18.52 13.76 -3.09
N LEU A 209 -19.24 14.79 -2.64
CA LEU A 209 -20.62 14.64 -2.19
C LEU A 209 -21.46 14.04 -3.31
N ASN A 210 -22.29 13.05 -2.97
CA ASN A 210 -23.22 12.43 -3.92
C ASN A 210 -24.45 11.93 -3.16
N SER A 211 -25.58 12.65 -3.30
CA SER A 211 -26.84 12.35 -2.63
C SER A 211 -27.52 11.06 -3.12
N GLU A 212 -27.14 10.56 -4.30
CA GLU A 212 -27.68 9.30 -4.85
C GLU A 212 -27.01 8.08 -4.21
N ARG A 213 -25.87 8.26 -3.53
CA ARG A 213 -25.17 7.18 -2.81
C ARG A 213 -25.70 7.07 -1.39
N VAL A 214 -25.83 5.84 -0.90
CA VAL A 214 -26.24 5.54 0.49
C VAL A 214 -25.30 6.22 1.51
N SER A 215 -24.01 6.29 1.21
CA SER A 215 -23.03 7.00 2.04
C SER A 215 -23.23 8.53 2.04
N GLY A 216 -23.90 9.09 1.02
CA GLY A 216 -23.95 10.53 0.74
C GLY A 216 -22.69 11.06 0.05
N LEU A 217 -21.74 10.19 -0.28
CA LEU A 217 -20.43 10.48 -0.85
C LEU A 217 -20.09 9.48 -1.96
N LEU A 218 -19.11 9.79 -2.81
CA LEU A 218 -18.50 8.78 -3.68
C LEU A 218 -17.68 7.76 -2.89
N THR A 219 -17.13 8.14 -1.74
CA THR A 219 -16.51 7.19 -0.80
C THR A 219 -17.59 6.35 -0.12
N PRO A 220 -17.44 5.02 -0.05
CA PRO A 220 -18.44 4.17 0.58
C PRO A 220 -18.38 4.24 2.11
N LEU A 221 -19.38 3.64 2.75
CA LEU A 221 -19.32 3.25 4.16
C LEU A 221 -19.12 1.74 4.27
N GLY A 222 -18.69 1.30 5.44
CA GLY A 222 -18.55 -0.11 5.80
C GLY A 222 -17.13 -0.50 6.16
N LYS A 223 -16.93 -1.81 6.37
CA LYS A 223 -15.69 -2.40 6.84
C LYS A 223 -15.05 -3.24 5.74
N TYR A 224 -13.77 -2.99 5.48
CA TYR A 224 -13.03 -3.65 4.40
C TYR A 224 -11.69 -4.18 4.93
N ALA A 225 -11.25 -5.32 4.43
CA ALA A 225 -9.87 -5.75 4.62
C ALA A 225 -8.96 -4.98 3.65
N LEU A 226 -7.78 -4.58 4.11
CA LEU A 226 -6.76 -3.98 3.26
C LEU A 226 -5.91 -5.06 2.61
N GLY A 227 -5.66 -4.91 1.32
CA GLY A 227 -4.82 -5.84 0.56
C GLY A 227 -3.33 -5.65 0.82
N ASN A 228 -2.59 -6.75 0.73
CA ASN A 228 -1.13 -6.76 0.84
C ASN A 228 -0.40 -6.40 -0.46
N LYS A 229 -1.10 -6.37 -1.60
CA LYS A 229 -0.56 -6.00 -2.92
C LYS A 229 -0.67 -4.49 -3.12
N VAL A 230 0.29 -3.77 -2.56
CA VAL A 230 0.39 -2.31 -2.70
C VAL A 230 1.10 -1.94 -4.00
N ALA A 231 0.49 -1.05 -4.78
CA ALA A 231 1.15 -0.49 -5.95
C ALA A 231 2.08 0.66 -5.55
N ILE A 232 3.27 0.70 -6.17
CA ILE A 232 4.31 1.70 -5.92
C ILE A 232 4.51 2.51 -7.19
N TYR A 233 4.37 3.83 -7.09
CA TYR A 233 4.54 4.74 -8.21
C TYR A 233 5.69 5.71 -7.96
N ARG A 234 6.41 6.02 -9.03
CA ARG A 234 7.53 6.96 -9.08
C ARG A 234 7.37 7.83 -10.32
N PRO A 235 8.04 8.99 -10.41
CA PRO A 235 8.07 9.78 -11.63
C PRO A 235 8.44 8.90 -12.84
N LYS A 236 7.84 9.19 -14.00
CA LYS A 236 8.00 8.43 -15.26
C LYS A 236 7.39 7.02 -15.29
N ILE A 237 6.75 6.53 -14.21
CA ILE A 237 5.97 5.29 -14.28
C ILE A 237 4.59 5.60 -14.88
N GLU A 238 4.39 5.15 -16.11
CA GLU A 238 3.15 5.34 -16.85
C GLU A 238 2.20 4.15 -16.70
N GLY A 239 0.90 4.41 -16.80
CA GLY A 239 -0.16 3.41 -16.86
C GLY A 239 -1.40 3.96 -17.56
N ILE A 240 -2.43 3.12 -17.69
CA ILE A 240 -3.71 3.54 -18.27
C ILE A 240 -4.68 3.91 -17.16
N TYR A 241 -5.18 5.15 -17.20
CA TYR A 241 -6.21 5.66 -16.30
C TYR A 241 -7.28 6.38 -17.13
N ASN A 242 -8.54 5.99 -16.96
CA ASN A 242 -9.67 6.50 -17.75
C ASN A 242 -9.42 6.49 -19.27
N GLY A 243 -8.81 5.41 -19.78
CA GLY A 243 -8.50 5.24 -21.20
C GLY A 243 -7.32 6.06 -21.71
N GLN A 244 -6.65 6.82 -20.85
CA GLN A 244 -5.50 7.66 -21.21
C GLN A 244 -4.22 7.14 -20.58
N LYS A 245 -3.12 7.25 -21.32
CA LYS A 245 -1.78 6.98 -20.79
C LYS A 245 -1.34 8.17 -19.93
N VAL A 246 -1.10 7.93 -18.66
CA VAL A 246 -0.71 8.97 -17.69
C VAL A 246 0.40 8.48 -16.78
N GLU A 247 1.18 9.40 -16.21
CA GLU A 247 2.07 9.05 -15.10
C GLU A 247 1.24 8.75 -13.85
N MET A 248 1.36 7.54 -13.31
CA MET A 248 0.49 7.05 -12.24
C MET A 248 0.66 7.83 -10.94
N ILE A 249 1.84 8.39 -10.68
CA ILE A 249 2.10 9.26 -9.52
C ILE A 249 1.25 10.54 -9.55
N ARG A 250 0.84 11.00 -10.74
CA ARG A 250 -0.05 12.16 -10.91
C ARG A 250 -1.50 11.87 -10.55
N ILE A 251 -1.85 10.60 -10.32
CA ILE A 251 -3.20 10.16 -9.97
C ILE A 251 -3.22 9.62 -8.54
N PHE A 252 -2.31 8.70 -8.22
CA PHE A 252 -2.32 7.91 -6.99
C PHE A 252 -1.26 8.32 -5.97
N GLY A 253 -0.46 9.35 -6.26
CA GLY A 253 0.72 9.67 -5.46
C GLY A 253 1.69 8.49 -5.47
N THR A 254 2.45 8.30 -4.39
CA THR A 254 3.53 7.32 -4.38
C THR A 254 3.08 5.89 -4.09
N ARG A 255 1.92 5.70 -3.45
CA ARG A 255 1.41 4.39 -3.01
C ARG A 255 -0.09 4.29 -3.22
N TRP A 256 -0.55 3.11 -3.63
CA TRP A 256 -1.98 2.76 -3.65
C TRP A 256 -2.21 1.42 -2.94
N VAL A 257 -2.96 1.47 -1.84
CA VAL A 257 -3.33 0.32 -1.01
C VAL A 257 -4.79 -0.04 -1.28
N PRO A 258 -5.06 -1.19 -1.94
CA PRO A 258 -6.42 -1.56 -2.30
C PRO A 258 -7.24 -2.06 -1.11
N PHE A 259 -8.56 -1.90 -1.20
CA PHE A 259 -9.48 -2.73 -0.44
C PHE A 259 -9.54 -4.11 -1.10
N GLU A 260 -9.27 -5.16 -0.33
CA GLU A 260 -9.19 -6.53 -0.85
C GLU A 260 -10.56 -7.22 -0.83
N LYS A 261 -11.31 -7.04 0.27
CA LYS A 261 -12.62 -7.68 0.47
C LYS A 261 -13.49 -6.86 1.42
N GLU A 262 -14.79 -6.99 1.21
CA GLU A 262 -15.85 -6.56 2.12
C GLU A 262 -15.85 -7.42 3.39
N ILE A 263 -16.10 -6.79 4.54
CA ILE A 263 -16.23 -7.48 5.83
C ILE A 263 -17.65 -7.32 6.37
N SER A 264 -18.14 -6.09 6.52
CA SER A 264 -19.49 -5.81 7.03
C SER A 264 -19.99 -4.44 6.60
N ASP A 265 -21.31 -4.30 6.47
CA ASP A 265 -22.02 -3.02 6.29
C ASP A 265 -21.52 -2.17 5.10
N CYS A 266 -21.00 -2.84 4.06
CA CYS A 266 -20.42 -2.19 2.88
C CYS A 266 -21.49 -1.62 1.96
N THR A 267 -21.39 -0.33 1.64
CA THR A 267 -22.31 0.34 0.69
C THR A 267 -21.82 0.27 -0.76
N ALA A 268 -20.64 -0.29 -0.99
CA ALA A 268 -20.06 -0.52 -2.31
C ALA A 268 -19.09 -1.71 -2.28
N PRO A 269 -18.86 -2.38 -3.43
CA PRO A 269 -17.87 -3.44 -3.50
C PRO A 269 -16.44 -2.90 -3.33
N ALA A 270 -15.55 -3.73 -2.78
CA ALA A 270 -14.14 -3.40 -2.53
C ALA A 270 -13.34 -3.12 -3.81
N LYS A 271 -13.76 -3.73 -4.92
CA LYS A 271 -13.07 -3.62 -6.22
C LYS A 271 -12.89 -2.16 -6.64
N SER A 272 -11.66 -1.83 -7.03
CA SER A 272 -11.25 -0.49 -7.48
C SER A 272 -11.29 0.61 -6.40
N LEU A 273 -11.47 0.24 -5.13
CA LEU A 273 -11.39 1.16 -4.00
C LEU A 273 -10.13 0.90 -3.18
N GLY A 274 -9.74 1.90 -2.40
CA GLY A 274 -8.51 1.88 -1.63
C GLY A 274 -8.21 3.23 -1.00
N PHE A 275 -7.03 3.32 -0.41
CA PHE A 275 -6.42 4.60 -0.08
C PHE A 275 -5.10 4.77 -0.80
N HIS A 276 -4.74 6.03 -1.09
CA HIS A 276 -3.53 6.35 -1.82
C HIS A 276 -3.01 7.75 -1.48
N GLY A 277 -1.82 8.07 -1.99
CA GLY A 277 -1.26 9.41 -1.87
C GLY A 277 -2.04 10.44 -2.70
N VAL A 278 -1.95 11.71 -2.34
CA VAL A 278 -2.46 12.80 -3.18
C VAL A 278 -1.77 12.83 -4.55
N PRO A 279 -2.45 13.34 -5.60
CA PRO A 279 -1.84 13.48 -6.91
C PRO A 279 -0.62 14.40 -6.87
N TRP A 280 0.33 14.13 -7.76
CA TRP A 280 1.45 15.02 -8.00
C TRP A 280 1.18 15.89 -9.25
N VAL A 281 1.50 17.17 -9.15
CA VAL A 281 1.29 18.18 -10.19
C VAL A 281 2.63 18.76 -10.64
N LEU A 282 2.71 19.12 -11.92
CA LEU A 282 3.92 19.71 -12.49
C LEU A 282 3.84 21.24 -12.35
N ASN A 283 4.62 21.79 -11.42
CA ASN A 283 4.71 23.23 -11.18
C ASN A 283 6.10 23.73 -11.58
N SER A 284 6.17 24.66 -12.53
CA SER A 284 7.45 25.24 -13.00
C SER A 284 8.49 24.19 -13.40
N GLY A 285 8.05 23.09 -14.01
CA GLY A 285 8.91 21.99 -14.44
C GLY A 285 9.33 21.01 -13.35
N VAL A 286 8.89 21.22 -12.10
CA VAL A 286 9.16 20.33 -10.96
C VAL A 286 7.87 19.64 -10.56
N LEU A 287 7.93 18.31 -10.43
CA LEU A 287 6.80 17.52 -9.98
C LEU A 287 6.75 17.56 -8.44
N SER A 288 5.63 18.00 -7.88
CA SER A 288 5.41 18.08 -6.43
C SER A 288 4.03 17.55 -6.06
N GLU A 289 3.87 17.09 -4.81
CA GLU A 289 2.55 16.68 -4.32
C GLU A 289 1.56 17.85 -4.23
N ASP A 290 0.28 17.59 -4.51
CA ASP A 290 -0.82 18.54 -4.38
C ASP A 290 -1.73 18.14 -3.21
N CYS A 291 -1.47 18.72 -2.04
CA CYS A 291 -2.23 18.48 -0.82
C CYS A 291 -3.55 19.27 -0.74
N SER A 292 -3.95 20.00 -1.80
CA SER A 292 -5.14 20.86 -1.77
C SER A 292 -6.45 20.11 -1.50
N SER A 293 -6.49 18.80 -1.76
CA SER A 293 -7.66 17.93 -1.53
C SER A 293 -7.72 17.28 -0.13
N ILE A 294 -6.68 17.43 0.70
CA ILE A 294 -6.69 16.92 2.07
C ILE A 294 -7.69 17.72 2.92
N GLY A 295 -8.52 17.02 3.71
CA GLY A 295 -9.59 17.63 4.48
C GLY A 295 -10.84 17.97 3.66
N LYS A 296 -10.90 17.60 2.38
CA LYS A 296 -11.99 17.94 1.46
C LYS A 296 -12.61 16.72 0.77
N TYR A 297 -13.76 16.93 0.14
CA TYR A 297 -14.53 15.95 -0.62
C TYR A 297 -14.33 16.15 -2.12
N GLU A 298 -13.18 15.74 -2.66
CA GLU A 298 -12.78 16.02 -4.06
C GLU A 298 -12.41 14.76 -4.87
N SER A 299 -12.22 13.61 -4.23
CA SER A 299 -11.82 12.37 -4.91
C SER A 299 -12.99 11.69 -5.65
N ASP A 300 -12.66 10.67 -6.45
CA ASP A 300 -13.64 9.81 -7.13
C ASP A 300 -14.07 8.59 -6.28
N GLY A 301 -13.79 8.63 -4.98
CA GLY A 301 -14.25 7.62 -4.00
C GLY A 301 -13.15 7.01 -3.14
N CYS A 302 -11.90 7.03 -3.59
CA CYS A 302 -10.75 6.59 -2.78
C CYS A 302 -10.42 7.61 -1.67
N ILE A 303 -9.76 7.13 -0.62
CA ILE A 303 -9.21 7.98 0.44
C ILE A 303 -7.85 8.51 -0.02
N ARG A 304 -7.62 9.82 0.13
CA ARG A 304 -6.35 10.48 -0.19
C ARG A 304 -5.60 10.86 1.07
N LEU A 305 -4.29 10.61 1.07
CA LEU A 305 -3.36 10.93 2.16
C LEU A 305 -2.21 11.77 1.62
N ALA A 306 -1.59 12.59 2.48
CA ALA A 306 -0.32 13.23 2.12
C ALA A 306 0.75 12.16 1.83
N THR A 307 1.78 12.48 1.03
CA THR A 307 2.83 11.51 0.71
C THR A 307 3.52 11.01 1.98
N GLU A 308 3.80 11.89 2.94
CA GLU A 308 4.44 11.49 4.20
C GLU A 308 3.61 10.46 4.99
N ASP A 309 2.29 10.61 5.00
CA ASP A 309 1.38 9.77 5.77
C ASP A 309 1.16 8.42 5.09
N VAL A 310 0.96 8.39 3.77
CA VAL A 310 0.78 7.12 3.04
C VAL A 310 2.06 6.27 3.08
N GLU A 311 3.24 6.89 3.01
CA GLU A 311 4.52 6.20 3.09
C GLU A 311 4.79 5.64 4.49
N GLU A 312 4.38 6.37 5.52
CA GLU A 312 4.43 5.93 6.91
C GLU A 312 3.52 4.72 7.16
N ILE A 313 2.25 4.82 6.76
CA ILE A 313 1.28 3.74 6.89
C ILE A 313 1.75 2.51 6.11
N PHE A 314 2.26 2.71 4.90
CA PHE A 314 2.83 1.64 4.06
C PHE A 314 3.97 0.90 4.77
N ALA A 315 4.91 1.62 5.38
CA ALA A 315 6.02 0.99 6.09
C ALA A 315 5.54 0.10 7.24
N ILE A 316 4.47 0.50 7.93
CA ILE A 316 3.93 -0.16 9.12
C ILE A 316 3.04 -1.37 8.77
N LEU A 317 2.08 -1.19 7.86
CA LEU A 317 0.99 -2.16 7.63
C LEU A 317 1.41 -3.44 6.92
N LEU A 318 2.40 -3.40 6.01
CA LEU A 318 2.63 -4.44 5.00
C LEU A 318 2.74 -5.88 5.51
N ALA A 319 3.20 -6.08 6.75
CA ALA A 319 3.49 -7.41 7.28
C ALA A 319 2.42 -7.96 8.23
N LYS A 320 1.37 -7.18 8.53
CA LYS A 320 0.31 -7.59 9.46
C LYS A 320 -1.07 -7.37 8.82
N PRO A 321 -2.08 -8.18 9.19
CA PRO A 321 -3.46 -7.94 8.75
C PRO A 321 -3.90 -6.54 9.12
N ALA A 322 -4.68 -5.91 8.24
CA ALA A 322 -5.21 -4.58 8.47
C ALA A 322 -6.66 -4.47 7.97
N VAL A 323 -7.47 -3.76 8.75
CA VAL A 323 -8.88 -3.48 8.46
C VAL A 323 -9.08 -1.98 8.40
N ILE A 324 -9.93 -1.52 7.50
CA ILE A 324 -10.40 -0.15 7.44
C ILE A 324 -11.92 -0.12 7.60
N GLU A 325 -12.41 0.75 8.47
CA GLU A 325 -13.83 0.99 8.70
C GLU A 325 -14.15 2.45 8.35
N LEU A 326 -15.12 2.65 7.46
CA LEU A 326 -15.57 3.96 7.02
C LEU A 326 -16.96 4.21 7.61
N VAL A 327 -17.06 5.21 8.48
CA VAL A 327 -18.30 5.56 9.18
C VAL A 327 -18.74 6.99 8.85
N ARG A 328 -20.03 7.27 9.04
CA ARG A 328 -20.57 8.61 8.85
C ARG A 328 -20.01 9.58 9.89
N ASN A 329 -20.04 9.18 11.16
CA ASN A 329 -19.42 9.90 12.26
C ASN A 329 -18.60 8.93 13.13
N PHE A 330 -17.52 9.41 13.74
CA PHE A 330 -16.73 8.65 14.70
C PHE A 330 -17.59 7.99 15.79
N SER A 331 -18.64 8.65 16.26
CA SER A 331 -19.55 8.10 17.28
C SER A 331 -20.32 6.86 16.84
N ASP A 332 -20.45 6.64 15.54
CA ASP A 332 -21.16 5.49 14.97
C ASP A 332 -20.28 4.23 14.98
N ALA A 333 -18.97 4.40 15.15
CA ALA A 333 -18.01 3.32 15.14
C ALA A 333 -18.11 2.46 16.40
N LYS A 334 -18.26 1.15 16.21
CA LYS A 334 -18.07 0.17 17.28
C LYS A 334 -16.63 -0.29 17.26
N LEU A 335 -15.74 0.56 17.81
CA LEU A 335 -14.32 0.27 17.85
C LEU A 335 -14.05 -1.05 18.58
N PRO A 336 -13.25 -1.97 17.98
CA PRO A 336 -12.88 -3.21 18.66
C PRO A 336 -11.97 -2.93 19.87
N GLY A 337 -11.90 -3.90 20.79
CA GLY A 337 -11.03 -3.85 21.96
C GLY A 337 -11.36 -2.77 23.00
N THR A 338 -10.55 -2.73 24.06
CA THR A 338 -10.56 -1.72 25.11
C THR A 338 -9.29 -0.88 25.05
N GLU A 339 -9.36 0.42 25.38
CA GLU A 339 -8.17 1.30 25.43
C GLU A 339 -7.23 0.99 26.59
#